data_AF-A0A960G9R6-F1
#
_entry.id   AF-A0A960G9R6-F1
#
_cell.length_a   1.000
_cell.length_b   1.000
_cell.length_c   1.000
_cell.angle_alpha   90.00
_cell.angle_beta   90.00
_cell.angle_gamma   90.00
#
_symmetry.space_group_name_H-M   'P 1'
#
loop_
_entity.id
_entity.type
_entity.pdbx_description
1 polymer ?
#
loop_
_entity_poly.entity_id
_entity_poly.type
_entity_poly.pdbx_seq_one_letter_code
_entity_poly.pdbx_strand_id
1 'polypeptide(L)'
;MAIGLTKISAVVGYEYLTRHVAVLDATSKGYLRLDAYYLAKGEEPGAWWGAGLAGVGLSVGDPVTAEQMRLLFGKGLDPTTGARLGRAYSVFDHSPTVFETELDTRLSAWRRANGVPAGVPLPKGVLAGQRTALAREWFEAAHPGVTPEARQVRDVIAKNTSHPRVAVAGFDVTLTPPKTVSTLWALAERPFAGVIRGVHDAAVTDALTYLEANVLFTRKGHAGVRHLPVRGMVAARFVHRDSRAGDPDLHTHVAVANKVQTLAGEWMAIDAKVLYAAKVTLSEVYTASLIARLRDLGLALVPTGRDGKRSVWEIAGVDPDLAKRWSTRRRQIVGKTGQLVAEFETEYGRLPTPEERLELAQRATLCTRPDKHEPRSEHDQRLTWTTEATALLGPGGIARMLHAVTHQPPAPVGVPDRRWIARTARAVVATVESEKSSWTPWNVRSEAFRQATAAHIPHHELTSVVEQVTAEALSEGVSVPIRTTRTPPVEPDLLLRPDGTPAYEEPSASRYTSMRVLRAE
;
A
#
# COMPACT_ATOMS: atom_id res chain seq x y z
N MET A 1 -7.81 -5.17 -1.82
CA MET A 1 -7.08 -4.45 -0.76
C MET A 1 -7.25 -2.97 -1.04
N ALA A 2 -7.62 -2.22 0.00
CA ALA A 2 -7.83 -0.78 -0.07
C ALA A 2 -6.53 0.03 0.03
N ILE A 3 -5.44 -0.60 0.50
CA ILE A 3 -4.13 0.04 0.62
C ILE A 3 -3.13 -0.42 -0.45
N GLY A 4 -2.62 0.55 -1.20
CA GLY A 4 -1.37 0.47 -1.97
C GLY A 4 -0.17 0.84 -1.09
N LEU A 5 0.96 0.14 -1.25
CA LEU A 5 2.20 0.45 -0.54
C LEU A 5 3.36 0.39 -1.52
N THR A 6 3.96 1.55 -1.81
CA THR A 6 5.03 1.71 -2.81
C THR A 6 6.24 2.37 -2.17
N LYS A 7 7.46 1.97 -2.56
CA LYS A 7 8.68 2.63 -2.09
C LYS A 7 8.89 3.93 -2.86
N ILE A 8 9.26 4.98 -2.14
CA ILE A 8 9.72 6.24 -2.72
C ILE A 8 11.25 6.18 -2.74
N SER A 9 11.85 6.25 -3.93
CA SER A 9 13.31 6.33 -4.07
C SER A 9 13.80 7.78 -3.91
N ALA A 10 14.98 7.96 -3.34
CA ALA A 10 15.56 9.30 -3.12
C ALA A 10 15.91 10.06 -4.42
N VAL A 11 16.14 9.34 -5.52
CA VAL A 11 16.57 9.93 -6.80
C VAL A 11 15.38 10.20 -7.73
N VAL A 12 14.50 9.20 -7.93
CA VAL A 12 13.40 9.26 -8.91
C VAL A 12 12.03 9.39 -8.23
N GLY A 13 11.89 8.88 -7.00
CA GLY A 13 10.62 8.84 -6.28
C GLY A 13 10.14 10.20 -5.78
N TYR A 14 11.05 11.11 -5.44
CA TYR A 14 10.68 12.50 -5.12
C TYR A 14 10.10 13.24 -6.35
N GLU A 15 10.68 13.03 -7.54
CA GLU A 15 10.10 13.59 -8.77
C GLU A 15 8.72 12.99 -9.05
N TYR A 16 8.50 11.71 -8.74
CA TYR A 16 7.16 11.11 -8.81
C TYR A 16 6.19 11.80 -7.84
N LEU A 17 6.57 12.02 -6.58
CA LEU A 17 5.73 12.72 -5.61
C LEU A 17 5.41 14.14 -6.07
N THR A 18 6.39 14.90 -6.57
CA THR A 18 6.18 16.29 -7.00
C THR A 18 5.53 16.44 -8.38
N ARG A 19 5.74 15.50 -9.31
CA ARG A 19 5.17 15.52 -10.68
C ARG A 19 3.88 14.71 -10.84
N HIS A 20 3.50 13.90 -9.86
CA HIS A 20 2.28 13.10 -9.97
C HIS A 20 1.36 13.19 -8.76
N VAL A 21 1.89 13.41 -7.56
CA VAL A 21 1.10 13.44 -6.33
C VAL A 21 0.77 14.87 -5.87
N ALA A 22 1.77 15.75 -5.80
CA ALA A 22 1.66 17.15 -5.36
C ALA A 22 1.53 18.14 -6.54
N VAL A 23 0.99 17.69 -7.68
CA VAL A 23 0.87 18.53 -8.87
C VAL A 23 -0.39 19.35 -8.83
N LEU A 24 -0.20 20.67 -8.94
CA LEU A 24 -1.23 21.70 -9.09
C LEU A 24 -2.07 21.89 -7.84
N ASP A 25 -1.42 21.82 -6.69
CA ASP A 25 -1.94 22.35 -5.43
C ASP A 25 -2.28 23.84 -5.66
N ALA A 26 -3.54 24.21 -5.53
CA ALA A 26 -3.95 25.61 -5.65
C ALA A 26 -3.27 26.44 -4.55
N THR A 27 -2.20 27.16 -4.89
CA THR A 27 -1.45 28.03 -3.98
C THR A 27 -2.15 29.38 -3.73
N SER A 28 -3.46 29.46 -3.94
CA SER A 28 -4.23 30.67 -3.67
C SER A 28 -4.28 30.90 -2.16
N LYS A 29 -3.36 31.74 -1.68
CA LYS A 29 -3.32 32.33 -0.33
C LYS A 29 -4.67 32.98 -0.02
N GLY A 30 -5.26 32.61 1.11
CA GLY A 30 -6.31 33.38 1.78
C GLY A 30 -7.61 32.62 1.94
N TYR A 31 -8.29 32.85 3.06
CA TYR A 31 -9.64 32.39 3.36
C TYR A 31 -10.57 32.67 2.17
N LEU A 32 -10.82 31.65 1.35
CA LEU A 32 -11.72 31.75 0.21
C LEU A 32 -13.12 31.29 0.60
N ARG A 33 -14.10 32.08 0.19
CA ARG A 33 -15.53 31.76 0.23
C ARG A 33 -15.76 30.42 -0.50
N LEU A 34 -16.77 29.66 -0.06
CA LEU A 34 -17.06 28.30 -0.52
C LEU A 34 -17.20 28.18 -2.05
N ASP A 35 -17.62 29.26 -2.72
CA ASP A 35 -17.75 29.40 -4.18
C ASP A 35 -16.40 29.38 -4.92
N ALA A 36 -15.39 30.08 -4.42
CA ALA A 36 -14.06 30.16 -5.04
C ALA A 36 -13.26 28.85 -4.91
N TYR A 37 -13.51 28.06 -3.86
CA TYR A 37 -12.93 26.73 -3.67
C TYR A 37 -13.26 25.77 -4.83
N TYR A 38 -14.51 25.76 -5.32
CA TYR A 38 -14.96 24.83 -6.36
C TYR A 38 -14.55 25.21 -7.78
N LEU A 39 -14.14 26.47 -7.97
CA LEU A 39 -13.67 27.00 -9.25
C LEU A 39 -12.14 26.92 -9.39
N ALA A 40 -11.42 26.61 -8.31
CA ALA A 40 -9.99 26.40 -8.33
C ALA A 40 -9.65 25.18 -9.20
N LYS A 41 -8.70 25.35 -10.13
CA LYS A 41 -8.16 24.26 -10.94
C LYS A 41 -7.05 23.56 -10.15
N GLY A 42 -7.11 22.23 -10.10
CA GLY A 42 -6.13 21.41 -9.40
C GLY A 42 -6.66 20.82 -8.08
N GLU A 43 -5.81 20.05 -7.41
CA GLU A 43 -6.15 19.37 -6.15
C GLU A 43 -5.85 20.29 -4.94
N GLU A 44 -6.34 19.89 -3.77
CA GLU A 44 -5.99 20.60 -2.54
C GLU A 44 -4.50 20.46 -2.21
N PRO A 45 -3.87 21.53 -1.67
CA PRO A 45 -2.54 21.43 -1.11
C PRO A 45 -2.42 20.28 -0.12
N GLY A 46 -1.33 19.52 -0.23
CA GLY A 46 -1.06 18.48 0.75
C GLY A 46 -0.93 19.05 2.18
N ALA A 47 -1.21 18.21 3.18
CA ALA A 47 -1.08 18.59 4.59
C ALA A 47 -0.13 17.63 5.33
N TRP A 48 0.70 18.20 6.20
CA TRP A 48 1.58 17.44 7.08
C TRP A 48 0.79 16.69 8.14
N TRP A 49 1.22 15.47 8.46
CA TRP A 49 0.61 14.64 9.48
C TRP A 49 1.63 13.74 10.19
N GLY A 50 1.34 13.38 11.44
CA GLY A 50 2.08 12.43 12.27
C GLY A 50 2.64 13.07 13.54
N ALA A 51 2.78 12.28 14.60
CA ALA A 51 3.35 12.70 15.88
C ALA A 51 4.85 13.02 15.81
N GLY A 52 5.54 12.57 14.75
CA GLY A 52 6.95 12.88 14.51
C GLY A 52 7.22 14.31 14.06
N LEU A 53 6.20 15.08 13.68
CA LEU A 53 6.34 16.44 13.14
C LEU A 53 6.98 17.44 14.12
N ALA A 54 6.76 17.26 15.43
CA ALA A 54 7.40 18.09 16.45
C ALA A 54 8.93 18.04 16.37
N GLY A 55 9.50 16.92 15.91
CA GLY A 55 10.95 16.77 15.72
C GLY A 55 11.53 17.60 14.58
N VAL A 56 10.70 18.13 13.68
CA VAL A 56 11.09 18.94 12.52
C VAL A 56 10.44 20.33 12.51
N GLY A 57 9.83 20.74 13.63
CA GLY A 57 9.21 22.06 13.75
C GLY A 57 7.94 22.26 12.92
N LEU A 58 7.19 21.18 12.67
CA LEU A 58 5.90 21.21 11.96
C LEU A 58 4.75 20.75 12.88
N SER A 59 3.53 21.12 12.52
CA SER A 59 2.29 20.71 13.17
C SER A 59 1.39 19.95 12.20
N VAL A 60 0.51 19.10 12.74
CA VAL A 60 -0.50 18.40 11.94
C VAL A 60 -1.42 19.44 11.29
N GLY A 61 -1.62 19.32 9.97
CA GLY A 61 -2.43 20.24 9.18
C GLY A 61 -1.64 21.37 8.51
N ASP A 62 -0.34 21.54 8.84
CA ASP A 62 0.50 22.51 8.14
C ASP A 62 0.55 22.19 6.64
N PRO A 63 0.49 23.20 5.75
CA PRO A 63 0.54 22.96 4.31
C PRO A 63 1.91 22.43 3.88
N VAL A 64 1.89 21.46 2.97
CA VAL A 64 3.08 20.86 2.38
C VAL A 64 3.60 21.76 1.25
N THR A 65 4.88 22.08 1.29
CA THR A 65 5.54 22.82 0.21
C THR A 65 6.47 21.91 -0.61
N ALA A 66 6.66 22.25 -1.90
CA ALA A 66 7.58 21.53 -2.77
C ALA A 66 9.02 21.52 -2.22
N GLU A 67 9.45 22.62 -1.59
CA GLU A 67 10.79 22.72 -1.00
C GLU A 67 10.95 21.79 0.21
N GLN A 68 9.98 21.76 1.12
CA GLN A 68 9.99 20.82 2.26
C GLN A 68 10.02 19.36 1.77
N MET A 69 9.22 19.02 0.76
CA MET A 69 9.22 17.69 0.15
C MET A 69 10.58 17.33 -0.46
N ARG A 70 11.23 18.28 -1.12
CA ARG A 70 12.56 18.10 -1.71
C ARG A 70 13.64 17.88 -0.66
N LEU A 71 13.61 18.66 0.42
CA LEU A 71 14.54 18.51 1.54
C LEU A 71 14.37 17.13 2.19
N LEU A 72 13.15 16.74 2.52
CA LEU A 72 12.89 15.50 3.27
C LEU A 72 13.01 14.23 2.42
N PHE A 73 12.32 14.17 1.28
CA PHE A 73 12.28 12.97 0.43
C PHE A 73 13.41 12.93 -0.61
N GLY A 74 13.86 14.08 -1.11
CA GLY A 74 14.98 14.12 -2.04
C GLY A 74 16.34 14.00 -1.34
N LYS A 75 16.53 14.71 -0.23
CA LYS A 75 17.84 14.84 0.43
C LYS A 75 17.96 14.18 1.80
N GLY A 76 16.84 13.81 2.43
CA GLY A 76 16.84 13.24 3.78
C GLY A 76 17.21 14.27 4.85
N LEU A 77 16.89 15.54 4.60
CA LEU A 77 17.13 16.68 5.46
C LEU A 77 15.83 17.11 6.16
N ASP A 78 16.00 17.90 7.20
CA ASP A 78 14.92 18.53 7.93
C ASP A 78 14.15 19.46 6.97
N PRO A 79 12.82 19.31 6.84
CA PRO A 79 12.02 20.07 5.90
C PRO A 79 11.93 21.57 6.22
N THR A 80 12.14 21.99 7.46
CA THR A 80 12.03 23.40 7.87
C THR A 80 13.39 24.10 7.94
N THR A 81 14.43 23.38 8.39
CA THR A 81 15.76 23.96 8.64
C THR A 81 16.82 23.53 7.65
N GLY A 82 16.61 22.43 6.91
CA GLY A 82 17.64 21.83 6.05
C GLY A 82 18.75 21.09 6.83
N ALA A 83 18.63 20.95 8.15
CA ALA A 83 19.57 20.20 8.97
C ALA A 83 19.57 18.70 8.63
N ARG A 84 20.63 17.97 9.01
CA ARG A 84 20.73 16.53 8.74
C ARG A 84 19.84 15.72 9.68
N LEU A 85 18.98 14.86 9.11
CA LEU A 85 18.21 13.87 9.87
C LEU A 85 18.94 12.52 9.86
N GLY A 86 19.99 12.41 10.67
CA GLY A 86 20.81 11.19 10.73
C GLY A 86 21.61 10.95 9.45
N ARG A 87 21.77 9.69 9.02
CA ARG A 87 22.58 9.34 7.84
C ARG A 87 21.91 9.83 6.55
N ALA A 88 22.68 10.46 5.66
CA ALA A 88 22.19 10.86 4.34
C ALA A 88 21.73 9.64 3.52
N TYR A 89 20.76 9.86 2.62
CA TYR A 89 20.37 8.85 1.65
C TYR A 89 21.56 8.49 0.76
N SER A 90 21.89 7.20 0.68
CA SER A 90 22.88 6.70 -0.28
C SER A 90 22.30 6.82 -1.69
N VAL A 91 22.74 7.84 -2.41
CA VAL A 91 22.46 8.02 -3.83
C VAL A 91 23.52 7.24 -4.59
N PHE A 92 23.08 6.21 -5.31
CA PHE A 92 23.93 5.48 -6.23
C PHE A 92 23.43 5.76 -7.62
N ASP A 93 24.34 6.14 -8.51
CA ASP A 93 24.01 6.30 -9.92
C ASP A 93 23.56 4.94 -10.46
N HIS A 94 22.43 4.91 -11.14
CA HIS A 94 21.92 3.72 -11.83
C HIS A 94 22.64 3.53 -13.17
N SER A 95 23.93 3.81 -13.21
CA SER A 95 24.75 3.50 -14.37
C SER A 95 24.74 1.98 -14.55
N PRO A 96 24.55 1.48 -15.79
CA PRO A 96 24.70 0.06 -16.07
C PRO A 96 26.03 -0.44 -15.50
N THR A 97 26.03 -1.60 -14.87
CA THR A 97 27.29 -2.18 -14.41
C THR A 97 28.19 -2.48 -15.61
N VAL A 98 29.49 -2.68 -15.38
CA VAL A 98 30.41 -3.13 -16.45
C VAL A 98 29.87 -4.41 -17.11
N PHE A 99 29.33 -5.32 -16.30
CA PHE A 99 28.72 -6.56 -16.77
C PHE A 99 27.48 -6.33 -17.63
N GLU A 100 26.60 -5.39 -17.26
CA GLU A 100 25.40 -5.07 -18.03
C GLU A 100 25.74 -4.31 -19.31
N THR A 101 26.75 -3.44 -19.29
CA THR A 101 27.26 -2.74 -20.48
C THR A 101 27.83 -3.72 -21.49
N GLU A 102 28.62 -4.70 -21.02
CA GLU A 102 29.15 -5.76 -21.87
C GLU A 102 28.05 -6.69 -22.38
N LEU A 103 27.07 -7.04 -21.52
CA LEU A 103 25.91 -7.82 -21.92
C LEU A 103 25.10 -7.11 -23.00
N ASP A 104 24.83 -5.82 -22.86
CA ASP A 104 24.12 -5.03 -23.87
C ASP A 104 24.89 -4.95 -25.20
N THR A 105 26.22 -4.81 -25.13
CA THR A 105 27.10 -4.87 -26.29
C THR A 105 26.98 -6.22 -27.01
N ARG A 106 26.98 -7.33 -26.27
CA ARG A 106 26.80 -8.69 -26.82
C ARG A 106 25.43 -8.90 -27.43
N LEU A 107 24.38 -8.43 -26.78
CA LEU A 107 23.01 -8.54 -27.29
C LEU A 107 22.84 -7.71 -28.57
N SER A 108 23.45 -6.52 -28.62
CA SER A 108 23.49 -5.67 -29.81
C SER A 108 24.26 -6.33 -30.96
N ALA A 109 25.38 -6.99 -30.68
CA ALA A 109 26.12 -7.76 -31.68
C ALA A 109 25.32 -8.97 -32.17
N TRP A 110 24.68 -9.71 -31.27
CA TRP A 110 23.82 -10.85 -31.59
C TRP A 110 22.64 -10.42 -32.48
N ARG A 111 22.01 -9.28 -32.17
CA ARG A 111 20.92 -8.70 -32.98
C ARG A 111 21.36 -8.43 -34.41
N ARG A 112 22.51 -7.77 -34.61
CA ARG A 112 23.07 -7.49 -35.94
C ARG A 112 23.34 -8.77 -36.71
N ALA A 113 23.96 -9.77 -36.06
CA ALA A 113 24.29 -11.05 -36.69
C ALA A 113 23.04 -11.86 -37.09
N ASN A 114 21.92 -11.70 -36.39
CA ASN A 114 20.68 -12.45 -36.63
C ASN A 114 19.60 -11.61 -37.32
N GLY A 115 19.93 -10.41 -37.83
CA GLY A 115 18.99 -9.54 -38.54
C GLY A 115 17.81 -9.07 -37.69
N VAL A 116 17.94 -9.02 -36.36
CA VAL A 116 16.87 -8.60 -35.45
C VAL A 116 16.98 -7.09 -35.18
N PRO A 117 16.00 -6.26 -35.61
CA PRO A 117 16.06 -4.81 -35.42
C PRO A 117 16.09 -4.37 -33.95
N ALA A 118 16.61 -3.17 -33.70
CA ALA A 118 16.53 -2.53 -32.40
C ALA A 118 15.05 -2.28 -32.01
N GLY A 119 14.69 -2.49 -30.74
CA GLY A 119 13.32 -2.36 -30.24
C GLY A 119 12.43 -3.59 -30.40
N VAL A 120 12.81 -4.57 -31.24
CA VAL A 120 12.12 -5.87 -31.30
C VAL A 120 12.54 -6.73 -30.10
N PRO A 121 11.62 -7.39 -29.35
CA PRO A 121 12.00 -8.30 -28.28
C PRO A 121 12.96 -9.40 -28.75
N LEU A 122 13.96 -9.73 -27.91
CA LEU A 122 14.87 -10.84 -28.22
C LEU A 122 14.13 -12.18 -28.18
N PRO A 123 14.47 -13.14 -29.04
CA PRO A 123 13.98 -14.50 -28.91
C PRO A 123 14.31 -15.12 -27.55
N LYS A 124 13.41 -15.98 -27.08
CA LYS A 124 13.49 -16.64 -25.77
C LYS A 124 14.84 -17.35 -25.58
N GLY A 125 15.41 -17.22 -24.39
CA GLY A 125 16.67 -17.85 -24.02
C GLY A 125 17.92 -17.13 -24.53
N VAL A 126 17.82 -16.20 -25.48
CA VAL A 126 18.98 -15.44 -25.98
C VAL A 126 19.58 -14.58 -24.88
N LEU A 127 18.76 -13.75 -24.22
CA LEU A 127 19.23 -12.93 -23.10
C LEU A 127 19.82 -13.79 -21.98
N ALA A 128 19.10 -14.84 -21.57
CA ALA A 128 19.55 -15.73 -20.51
C ALA A 128 20.82 -16.49 -20.88
N GLY A 129 20.95 -16.92 -22.13
CA GLY A 129 22.10 -17.62 -22.68
C GLY A 129 23.32 -16.70 -22.77
N GLN A 130 23.18 -15.51 -23.34
CA GLN A 130 24.24 -14.50 -23.41
C GLN A 130 24.70 -14.08 -22.01
N ARG A 131 23.75 -13.87 -21.08
CA ARG A 131 24.05 -13.55 -19.67
C ARG A 131 24.80 -14.68 -18.96
N THR A 132 24.40 -15.93 -19.19
CA THR A 132 25.04 -17.11 -18.60
C THR A 132 26.44 -17.34 -19.19
N ALA A 133 26.60 -17.18 -20.51
CA ALA A 133 27.89 -17.29 -21.18
C ALA A 133 28.87 -16.23 -20.66
N LEU A 134 28.44 -14.97 -20.64
CA LEU A 134 29.25 -13.87 -20.09
C LEU A 134 29.65 -14.12 -18.63
N ALA A 135 28.74 -14.61 -17.79
CA ALA A 135 29.05 -14.94 -16.40
C ALA A 135 30.03 -16.11 -16.23
N ARG A 136 29.98 -17.11 -17.13
CA ARG A 136 30.97 -18.21 -17.15
C ARG A 136 32.35 -17.69 -17.53
N GLU A 137 32.44 -16.86 -18.56
CA GLU A 137 33.70 -16.27 -19.01
C GLU A 137 34.33 -15.38 -17.93
N TRP A 138 33.53 -14.56 -17.25
CA TRP A 138 34.01 -13.75 -16.14
C TRP A 138 34.48 -14.59 -14.94
N PHE A 139 33.83 -15.73 -14.68
CA PHE A 139 34.28 -16.65 -13.64
C PHE A 139 35.62 -17.30 -14.00
N GLU A 140 35.76 -17.82 -15.22
CA GLU A 140 36.95 -18.49 -15.72
C GLU A 140 38.15 -17.52 -15.81
N ALA A 141 37.91 -16.27 -16.22
CA ALA A 141 38.93 -15.22 -16.21
C ALA A 141 39.44 -14.91 -14.80
N ALA A 142 38.57 -14.96 -13.79
CA ALA A 142 38.93 -14.76 -12.39
C ALA A 142 39.53 -16.01 -11.73
N HIS A 143 39.27 -17.21 -12.27
CA HIS A 143 39.71 -18.50 -11.74
C HIS A 143 40.23 -19.41 -12.87
N PRO A 144 41.45 -19.17 -13.39
CA PRO A 144 41.98 -19.93 -14.51
C PRO A 144 42.05 -21.43 -14.22
N GLY A 145 41.57 -22.24 -15.18
CA GLY A 145 41.56 -23.71 -15.08
C GLY A 145 40.40 -24.32 -14.30
N VAL A 146 39.43 -23.51 -13.82
CA VAL A 146 38.26 -23.99 -13.08
C VAL A 146 36.99 -23.75 -13.89
N THR A 147 36.24 -24.83 -14.18
CA THR A 147 34.92 -24.71 -14.83
C THR A 147 33.83 -24.42 -13.79
N PRO A 148 33.02 -23.36 -13.97
CA PRO A 148 32.00 -22.98 -12.98
C PRO A 148 30.79 -23.91 -12.96
N GLU A 149 30.38 -24.29 -11.74
CA GLU A 149 29.09 -24.90 -11.44
C GLU A 149 27.95 -23.87 -11.48
N ALA A 150 26.71 -24.35 -11.58
CA ALA A 150 25.52 -23.50 -11.69
C ALA A 150 25.34 -22.51 -10.52
N ARG A 151 25.79 -22.87 -9.31
CA ARG A 151 25.76 -21.94 -8.15
C ARG A 151 26.73 -20.78 -8.35
N GLN A 152 27.95 -21.05 -8.82
CA GLN A 152 28.99 -20.03 -9.02
C GLN A 152 28.62 -19.07 -10.17
N VAL A 153 28.02 -19.58 -11.25
CA VAL A 153 27.49 -18.72 -12.31
C VAL A 153 26.40 -17.78 -11.79
N ARG A 154 25.49 -18.28 -10.94
CA ARG A 154 24.48 -17.44 -10.29
C ARG A 154 25.09 -16.39 -9.37
N ASP A 155 26.13 -16.75 -8.61
CA ASP A 155 26.83 -15.83 -7.71
C ASP A 155 27.55 -14.72 -8.51
N VAL A 156 28.17 -15.03 -9.65
CA VAL A 156 28.79 -14.03 -10.55
C VAL A 156 27.74 -13.09 -11.13
N ILE A 157 26.61 -13.61 -11.62
CA ILE A 157 25.51 -12.76 -12.13
C ILE A 157 25.03 -11.85 -11.00
N ALA A 158 24.67 -12.42 -9.84
CA ALA A 158 24.12 -11.65 -8.73
C ALA A 158 25.09 -10.57 -8.24
N LYS A 159 26.39 -10.87 -8.12
CA LYS A 159 27.42 -9.92 -7.69
C LYS A 159 27.62 -8.79 -8.69
N ASN A 160 27.52 -9.06 -9.99
CA ASN A 160 27.88 -8.10 -11.04
C ASN A 160 26.67 -7.40 -11.68
N THR A 161 25.45 -7.84 -11.41
CA THR A 161 24.21 -7.11 -11.74
C THR A 161 23.56 -6.50 -10.50
N SER A 162 24.15 -6.68 -9.31
CA SER A 162 23.68 -5.98 -8.11
C SER A 162 24.01 -4.50 -8.24
N HIS A 163 22.99 -3.70 -8.53
CA HIS A 163 23.08 -2.27 -8.32
C HIS A 163 23.10 -2.01 -6.81
N PRO A 164 23.88 -1.03 -6.34
CA PRO A 164 23.78 -0.63 -4.96
C PRO A 164 22.35 -0.12 -4.72
N ARG A 165 21.74 -0.55 -3.61
CA ARG A 165 20.32 -0.27 -3.33
C ARG A 165 20.09 1.24 -3.33
N VAL A 166 19.21 1.73 -4.21
CA VAL A 166 18.77 3.13 -4.11
C VAL A 166 18.18 3.34 -2.75
N ALA A 167 18.65 4.38 -2.06
CA ALA A 167 18.10 4.74 -0.78
C ALA A 167 16.58 4.95 -0.89
N VAL A 168 15.86 4.25 -0.03
CA VAL A 168 14.43 4.42 0.14
C VAL A 168 14.24 5.69 0.96
N ALA A 169 13.70 6.72 0.31
CA ALA A 169 13.38 8.00 0.93
C ALA A 169 12.09 7.96 1.74
N GLY A 170 11.20 7.02 1.43
CA GLY A 170 9.91 6.91 2.09
C GLY A 170 9.06 5.79 1.54
N PHE A 171 7.82 5.76 2.00
CA PHE A 171 6.78 4.85 1.55
C PHE A 171 5.53 5.65 1.21
N ASP A 172 4.99 5.45 0.02
CA ASP A 172 3.68 5.96 -0.34
C ASP A 172 2.62 4.93 0.04
N VAL A 173 1.76 5.32 0.98
CA VAL A 173 0.59 4.55 1.43
C VAL A 173 -0.64 5.17 0.77
N THR A 174 -1.16 4.52 -0.27
CA THR A 174 -2.35 4.99 -0.99
C THR A 174 -3.58 4.30 -0.43
N LEU A 175 -4.55 5.06 0.10
CA LEU A 175 -5.81 4.54 0.62
C LEU A 175 -6.95 4.89 -0.34
N THR A 176 -7.60 3.84 -0.86
CA THR A 176 -8.69 3.96 -1.84
C THR A 176 -9.93 3.24 -1.30
N PRO A 177 -11.08 3.93 -1.17
CA PRO A 177 -12.34 3.32 -0.77
C PRO A 177 -12.90 2.43 -1.91
N PRO A 178 -13.90 1.59 -1.61
CA PRO A 178 -14.67 0.87 -2.62
C PRO A 178 -15.24 1.81 -3.69
N LYS A 179 -15.41 1.31 -4.92
CA LYS A 179 -15.71 2.18 -6.06
C LYS A 179 -17.06 2.88 -5.91
N THR A 180 -18.03 2.20 -5.31
CA THR A 180 -19.36 2.79 -5.04
C THR A 180 -19.31 3.99 -4.09
N VAL A 181 -18.32 4.07 -3.20
CA VAL A 181 -18.11 5.25 -2.33
C VAL A 181 -17.71 6.45 -3.19
N SER A 182 -16.74 6.29 -4.09
CA SER A 182 -16.32 7.34 -5.04
C SER A 182 -17.46 7.71 -6.00
N THR A 183 -18.23 6.74 -6.48
CA THR A 183 -19.43 6.95 -7.31
C THR A 183 -20.49 7.78 -6.59
N LEU A 184 -20.81 7.43 -5.34
CA LEU A 184 -21.78 8.18 -4.54
C LEU A 184 -21.28 9.59 -4.24
N TRP A 185 -20.03 9.73 -3.80
CA TRP A 185 -19.39 11.03 -3.55
C TRP A 185 -19.47 11.97 -4.76
N ALA A 186 -19.20 11.43 -5.96
CA ALA A 186 -19.20 12.20 -7.20
C ALA A 186 -20.58 12.71 -7.64
N LEU A 187 -21.66 12.00 -7.27
CA LEU A 187 -23.03 12.31 -7.67
C LEU A 187 -23.88 12.96 -6.57
N ALA A 188 -23.53 12.74 -5.30
CA ALA A 188 -24.22 13.31 -4.15
C ALA A 188 -24.16 14.84 -4.16
N GLU A 189 -25.19 15.50 -3.63
CA GLU A 189 -25.15 16.95 -3.43
C GLU A 189 -23.95 17.38 -2.57
N ARG A 190 -23.46 18.60 -2.78
CA ARG A 190 -22.19 19.07 -2.18
C ARG A 190 -22.10 18.89 -0.67
N PRO A 191 -23.13 19.20 0.14
CA PRO A 191 -23.07 18.96 1.58
C PRO A 191 -22.84 17.48 1.90
N PHE A 192 -23.56 16.58 1.23
CA PHE A 192 -23.44 15.14 1.48
C PHE A 192 -22.13 14.55 0.92
N ALA A 193 -21.66 15.03 -0.24
CA ALA A 193 -20.34 14.69 -0.76
C ALA A 193 -19.22 15.12 0.22
N GLY A 194 -19.34 16.29 0.84
CA GLY A 194 -18.43 16.74 1.89
C GLY A 194 -18.41 15.80 3.11
N VAL A 195 -19.59 15.32 3.53
CA VAL A 195 -19.71 14.33 4.62
C VAL A 195 -19.04 13.00 4.26
N ILE A 196 -19.27 12.47 3.05
CA ILE A 196 -18.64 11.22 2.59
C ILE A 196 -17.11 11.36 2.55
N ARG A 197 -16.61 12.50 2.06
CA ARG A 197 -15.18 12.80 2.08
C ARG A 197 -14.63 12.86 3.51
N GLY A 198 -15.33 13.52 4.43
CA GLY A 198 -14.94 13.57 5.84
C GLY A 198 -14.86 12.18 6.48
N VAL A 199 -15.76 11.26 6.13
CA VAL A 199 -15.70 9.86 6.56
C VAL A 199 -14.47 9.14 6.01
N HIS A 200 -14.12 9.35 4.73
CA HIS A 200 -12.89 8.82 4.15
C HIS A 200 -11.64 9.38 4.87
N ASP A 201 -11.56 10.69 5.08
CA ASP A 201 -10.43 11.35 5.74
C ASP A 201 -10.27 10.88 7.21
N ALA A 202 -11.38 10.62 7.90
CA ALA A 202 -11.37 10.05 9.24
C ALA A 202 -10.86 8.59 9.24
N ALA A 203 -11.32 7.75 8.31
CA ALA A 203 -10.83 6.38 8.18
C ALA A 203 -9.34 6.31 7.80
N VAL A 204 -8.86 7.23 6.96
CA VAL A 204 -7.42 7.42 6.69
C VAL A 204 -6.67 7.74 7.98
N THR A 205 -7.25 8.62 8.80
CA THR A 205 -6.65 9.01 10.08
C THR A 205 -6.57 7.84 11.07
N ASP A 206 -7.61 7.01 11.17
CA ASP A 206 -7.59 5.82 12.01
C ASP A 206 -6.52 4.82 11.57
N ALA A 207 -6.40 4.58 10.26
CA ALA A 207 -5.39 3.69 9.70
C ALA A 207 -3.95 4.17 9.96
N LEU A 208 -3.72 5.48 9.85
CA LEU A 208 -2.41 6.06 10.12
C LEU A 208 -2.08 6.13 11.61
N THR A 209 -3.07 6.41 12.46
CA THR A 209 -2.93 6.33 13.92
C THR A 209 -2.57 4.91 14.36
N TYR A 210 -3.25 3.91 13.77
CA TYR A 210 -2.92 2.50 13.99
C TYR A 210 -1.51 2.15 13.52
N LEU A 211 -1.09 2.65 12.34
CA LEU A 211 0.27 2.46 11.82
C LEU A 211 1.31 3.01 12.80
N GLU A 212 1.13 4.25 13.25
CA GLU A 212 2.05 4.92 14.16
C GLU A 212 2.20 4.18 15.48
N ALA A 213 1.10 3.68 16.04
CA ALA A 213 1.08 2.99 17.34
C ALA A 213 1.60 1.55 17.27
N ASN A 214 1.33 0.81 16.18
CA ASN A 214 1.51 -0.65 16.15
C ASN A 214 2.54 -1.15 15.13
N VAL A 215 2.93 -0.32 14.16
CA VAL A 215 3.73 -0.74 13.00
C VAL A 215 5.03 0.05 12.88
N LEU A 216 5.06 1.27 13.40
CA LEU A 216 6.18 2.19 13.23
C LEU A 216 7.30 1.91 14.24
N PHE A 217 8.34 1.22 13.78
CA PHE A 217 9.56 0.95 14.55
C PHE A 217 10.81 1.35 13.76
N THR A 218 11.91 1.49 14.47
CA THR A 218 13.25 1.57 13.87
C THR A 218 14.12 0.41 14.34
N ARG A 219 15.27 0.22 13.69
CA ARG A 219 16.25 -0.83 14.01
C ARG A 219 17.60 -0.25 14.38
N LYS A 220 18.23 -0.77 15.44
CA LYS A 220 19.56 -0.37 15.95
C LYS A 220 20.45 -1.59 16.24
N GLY A 221 21.77 -1.38 16.26
CA GLY A 221 22.78 -2.41 16.55
C GLY A 221 23.30 -3.15 15.32
N HIS A 222 24.28 -4.04 15.51
CA HIS A 222 24.85 -4.85 14.43
C HIS A 222 23.74 -5.70 13.78
N ALA A 223 23.70 -5.70 12.44
CA ALA A 223 22.62 -6.30 11.66
C ALA A 223 21.19 -5.80 12.02
N GLY A 224 21.05 -4.69 12.74
CA GLY A 224 19.76 -4.11 13.14
C GLY A 224 18.92 -5.01 14.05
N VAL A 225 19.54 -5.77 14.94
CA VAL A 225 18.83 -6.77 15.77
C VAL A 225 17.89 -6.17 16.82
N ARG A 226 18.03 -4.88 17.17
CA ARG A 226 17.15 -4.22 18.15
C ARG A 226 16.05 -3.44 17.43
N HIS A 227 14.80 -3.69 17.76
CA HIS A 227 13.62 -2.92 17.35
C HIS A 227 13.27 -1.90 18.45
N LEU A 228 13.24 -0.62 18.10
CA LEU A 228 13.02 0.47 19.06
C LEU A 228 11.78 1.29 18.69
N PRO A 229 11.01 1.75 19.69
CA PRO A 229 9.92 2.68 19.45
C PRO A 229 10.46 4.03 18.99
N VAL A 230 9.60 4.76 18.27
CA VAL A 230 9.88 6.10 17.75
C VAL A 230 8.80 7.07 18.21
N ARG A 231 9.09 8.37 18.14
CA ARG A 231 8.16 9.43 18.56
C ARG A 231 6.94 9.54 17.66
N GLY A 232 7.07 9.12 16.40
CA GLY A 232 6.02 9.17 15.40
C GLY A 232 6.59 9.28 14.00
N MET A 233 5.70 9.33 13.00
CA MET A 233 6.04 9.50 11.60
C MET A 233 6.03 10.98 11.22
N VAL A 234 6.77 11.30 10.16
CA VAL A 234 6.64 12.54 9.40
C VAL A 234 6.04 12.15 8.06
N ALA A 235 4.80 12.54 7.80
CA ALA A 235 4.07 12.15 6.60
C ALA A 235 3.37 13.34 5.93
N ALA A 236 3.30 13.33 4.60
CA ALA A 236 2.53 14.28 3.81
C ALA A 236 1.31 13.59 3.21
N ARG A 237 0.12 14.13 3.44
CA ARG A 237 -1.17 13.61 2.95
C ARG A 237 -1.66 14.43 1.77
N PHE A 238 -2.06 13.75 0.69
CA PHE A 238 -2.63 14.37 -0.51
C PHE A 238 -3.94 13.66 -0.87
N VAL A 239 -5.04 14.40 -0.87
CA VAL A 239 -6.36 13.87 -1.26
C VAL A 239 -6.59 14.15 -2.74
N HIS A 240 -6.92 13.11 -3.48
CA HIS A 240 -7.18 13.16 -4.92
C HIS A 240 -8.62 12.77 -5.21
N ARG A 241 -9.18 13.34 -6.28
CA ARG A 241 -10.62 13.22 -6.62
C ARG A 241 -10.89 12.33 -7.83
N ASP A 242 -9.92 12.22 -8.73
CA ASP A 242 -10.09 11.45 -9.96
C ASP A 242 -8.92 10.52 -10.26
N SER A 243 -9.22 9.50 -11.06
CA SER A 243 -8.21 8.61 -11.59
C SER A 243 -7.52 9.27 -12.78
N ARG A 244 -6.40 8.70 -13.23
CA ARG A 244 -5.74 9.12 -14.48
C ARG A 244 -6.62 9.07 -15.73
N ALA A 245 -7.69 8.28 -15.70
CA ALA A 245 -8.66 8.21 -16.80
C ALA A 245 -9.77 9.27 -16.68
N GLY A 246 -9.72 10.13 -15.66
CA GLY A 246 -10.73 11.14 -15.36
C GLY A 246 -12.00 10.59 -14.69
N ASP A 247 -12.07 9.29 -14.42
CA ASP A 247 -13.16 8.65 -13.67
C ASP A 247 -13.13 9.09 -12.18
N PRO A 248 -14.28 9.21 -11.49
CA PRO A 248 -14.32 9.54 -10.06
C PRO A 248 -13.55 8.56 -9.20
N ASP A 249 -12.55 9.00 -8.46
CA ASP A 249 -11.69 8.12 -7.66
C ASP A 249 -11.19 8.89 -6.45
N LEU A 250 -12.00 8.97 -5.40
CA LEU A 250 -11.58 9.58 -4.14
C LEU A 250 -10.48 8.69 -3.53
N HIS A 251 -9.27 9.20 -3.33
CA HIS A 251 -8.20 8.45 -2.68
C HIS A 251 -7.20 9.38 -2.00
N THR A 252 -6.46 8.85 -1.03
CA THR A 252 -5.43 9.61 -0.32
C THR A 252 -4.07 8.97 -0.50
N HIS A 253 -3.11 9.73 -1.02
CA HIS A 253 -1.70 9.39 -0.99
C HIS A 253 -1.08 9.90 0.32
N VAL A 254 -0.37 9.03 1.03
CA VAL A 254 0.33 9.38 2.26
C VAL A 254 1.80 9.04 2.06
N ALA A 255 2.60 10.06 1.76
CA ALA A 255 4.04 9.93 1.66
C ALA A 255 4.63 9.94 3.07
N VAL A 256 4.99 8.77 3.59
CA VAL A 256 5.64 8.58 4.89
C VAL A 256 7.15 8.64 4.70
N ALA A 257 7.83 9.58 5.36
CA ALA A 257 9.28 9.72 5.26
C ALA A 257 9.99 8.54 5.91
N ASN A 258 11.06 8.05 5.30
CA ASN A 258 11.92 7.02 5.89
C ASN A 258 12.91 7.62 6.91
N LYS A 259 12.42 8.57 7.71
CA LYS A 259 13.12 9.31 8.77
C LYS A 259 12.20 9.37 9.97
N VAL A 260 12.61 8.73 11.05
CA VAL A 260 11.89 8.66 12.32
C VAL A 260 12.83 8.97 13.47
N GLN A 261 12.33 9.68 14.47
CA GLN A 261 13.11 10.03 15.64
C GLN A 261 12.86 9.03 16.76
N THR A 262 13.93 8.44 17.29
CA THR A 262 13.85 7.61 18.51
C THR A 262 13.45 8.45 19.72
N LEU A 263 13.03 7.80 20.80
CA LEU A 263 12.74 8.50 22.06
C LEU A 263 13.98 9.26 22.60
N ALA A 264 15.18 8.74 22.35
CA ALA A 264 16.47 9.35 22.67
C ALA A 264 16.87 10.53 21.75
N GLY A 265 16.07 10.86 20.73
CA GLY A 265 16.31 12.00 19.85
C GLY A 265 17.12 11.69 18.58
N GLU A 266 17.65 10.47 18.43
CA GLU A 266 18.39 10.05 17.23
C GLU A 266 17.45 9.85 16.03
N TRP A 267 17.86 10.33 14.86
CA TRP A 267 17.14 10.15 13.60
C TRP A 267 17.60 8.89 12.85
N MET A 268 16.65 8.01 12.57
CA MET A 268 16.87 6.67 12.01
C MET A 268 15.90 6.38 10.87
N ALA A 269 16.09 5.25 10.19
CA ALA A 269 15.18 4.76 9.15
C ALA A 269 14.07 3.87 9.73
N ILE A 270 12.93 3.80 9.06
CA ILE A 270 11.82 2.91 9.42
C ILE A 270 12.22 1.46 9.17
N ASP A 271 11.78 0.57 10.06
CA ASP A 271 11.81 -0.86 9.81
C ASP A 271 10.72 -1.28 8.82
N ALA A 272 11.08 -1.27 7.54
CA ALA A 272 10.17 -1.61 6.46
C ALA A 272 9.60 -3.05 6.56
N LYS A 273 10.28 -3.97 7.25
CA LYS A 273 9.81 -5.36 7.37
C LYS A 273 8.46 -5.43 8.08
N VAL A 274 8.35 -4.74 9.22
CA VAL A 274 7.12 -4.66 10.01
C VAL A 274 6.02 -3.97 9.20
N LEU A 275 6.36 -2.88 8.49
CA LEU A 275 5.42 -2.18 7.62
C LEU A 275 4.83 -3.07 6.53
N TYR A 276 5.66 -3.85 5.83
CA TYR A 276 5.17 -4.78 4.80
C TYR A 276 4.38 -5.95 5.40
N ALA A 277 4.77 -6.46 6.57
CA ALA A 277 4.04 -7.52 7.26
C ALA A 277 2.64 -7.07 7.70
N ALA A 278 2.51 -5.82 8.16
CA ALA A 278 1.25 -5.23 8.61
C ALA A 278 0.36 -4.69 7.48
N LYS A 279 0.81 -4.70 6.22
CA LYS A 279 0.09 -4.10 5.08
C LYS A 279 -1.38 -4.54 4.98
N VAL A 280 -1.65 -5.83 5.16
CA VAL A 280 -3.01 -6.35 5.10
C VAL A 280 -3.82 -5.82 6.27
N THR A 281 -3.28 -5.86 7.49
CA THR A 281 -3.96 -5.32 8.68
C THR A 281 -4.29 -3.85 8.53
N LEU A 282 -3.35 -3.03 8.05
CA LEU A 282 -3.60 -1.62 7.76
C LEU A 282 -4.75 -1.43 6.76
N SER A 283 -4.82 -2.28 5.72
CA SER A 283 -5.93 -2.26 4.76
C SER A 283 -7.26 -2.59 5.43
N GLU A 284 -7.30 -3.53 6.37
CA GLU A 284 -8.53 -3.90 7.08
C GLU A 284 -8.92 -2.85 8.12
N VAL A 285 -7.96 -2.20 8.81
CA VAL A 285 -8.23 -1.08 9.73
C VAL A 285 -8.94 0.05 8.98
N TYR A 286 -8.39 0.48 7.84
CA TYR A 286 -9.01 1.51 7.00
C TYR A 286 -10.41 1.07 6.53
N THR A 287 -10.52 -0.15 6.00
CA THR A 287 -11.79 -0.64 5.42
C THR A 287 -12.87 -0.77 6.48
N ALA A 288 -12.55 -1.33 7.65
CA ALA A 288 -13.49 -1.52 8.75
C ALA A 288 -13.93 -0.18 9.35
N SER A 289 -13.00 0.76 9.56
CA SER A 289 -13.34 2.12 10.02
C SER A 289 -14.25 2.83 9.01
N LEU A 290 -13.89 2.82 7.73
CA LEU A 290 -14.69 3.43 6.65
C LEU A 290 -16.12 2.87 6.63
N ILE A 291 -16.26 1.54 6.62
CA ILE A 291 -17.57 0.89 6.57
C ILE A 291 -18.39 1.19 7.82
N ALA A 292 -17.80 1.13 9.01
CA ALA A 292 -18.50 1.42 10.25
C ALA A 292 -19.02 2.88 10.27
N ARG A 293 -18.19 3.85 9.86
CA ARG A 293 -18.59 5.26 9.76
C ARG A 293 -19.67 5.51 8.71
N LEU A 294 -19.59 4.85 7.55
CA LEU A 294 -20.64 4.95 6.52
C LEU A 294 -21.97 4.38 7.03
N ARG A 295 -21.94 3.31 7.84
CA ARG A 295 -23.14 2.76 8.50
C ARG A 295 -23.69 3.69 9.58
N ASP A 296 -22.82 4.37 10.33
CA ASP A 296 -23.23 5.39 11.31
C ASP A 296 -23.96 6.57 10.62
N LEU A 297 -23.72 6.81 9.33
CA LEU A 297 -24.49 7.75 8.49
C LEU A 297 -25.81 7.17 7.95
N GLY A 298 -26.14 5.91 8.25
CA GLY A 298 -27.34 5.24 7.78
C GLY A 298 -27.23 4.56 6.41
N LEU A 299 -26.02 4.47 5.84
CA LEU A 299 -25.82 3.78 4.55
C LEU A 299 -25.71 2.26 4.76
N ALA A 300 -26.39 1.45 3.94
CA ALA A 300 -26.18 0.01 3.96
C ALA A 300 -25.01 -0.38 3.03
N LEU A 301 -24.16 -1.26 3.55
CA LEU A 301 -23.00 -1.80 2.83
C LEU A 301 -23.24 -3.29 2.62
N VAL A 302 -23.07 -3.75 1.38
CA VAL A 302 -23.25 -5.14 0.99
C VAL A 302 -21.93 -5.75 0.52
N PRO A 303 -21.63 -7.01 0.91
CA PRO A 303 -20.44 -7.68 0.43
C PRO A 303 -20.64 -8.07 -1.04
N THR A 304 -19.70 -7.67 -1.89
CA THR A 304 -19.64 -8.01 -3.31
C THR A 304 -18.36 -8.79 -3.59
N GLY A 305 -18.44 -9.86 -4.39
CA GLY A 305 -17.31 -10.75 -4.61
C GLY A 305 -17.69 -11.99 -5.41
N ARG A 306 -16.68 -12.74 -5.86
CA ARG A 306 -16.86 -14.08 -6.45
C ARG A 306 -16.36 -15.13 -5.47
N ASP A 307 -16.94 -16.32 -5.53
CA ASP A 307 -16.55 -17.46 -4.70
C ASP A 307 -15.03 -17.66 -4.67
N GLY A 308 -14.50 -17.88 -3.47
CA GLY A 308 -13.07 -18.07 -3.23
C GLY A 308 -12.20 -16.81 -3.20
N LYS A 309 -12.77 -15.60 -3.29
CA LYS A 309 -12.05 -14.34 -3.07
C LYS A 309 -12.66 -13.54 -1.92
N ARG A 310 -11.81 -12.74 -1.26
CA ARG A 310 -12.25 -11.82 -0.21
C ARG A 310 -13.24 -10.80 -0.78
N SER A 311 -14.39 -10.68 -0.13
CA SER A 311 -15.44 -9.74 -0.50
C SER A 311 -14.98 -8.29 -0.35
N VAL A 312 -15.50 -7.42 -1.21
CA VAL A 312 -15.40 -5.97 -1.13
C VAL A 312 -16.77 -5.44 -0.73
N TRP A 313 -16.83 -4.65 0.34
CA TRP A 313 -18.08 -4.04 0.77
C TRP A 313 -18.38 -2.81 -0.09
N GLU A 314 -19.50 -2.82 -0.79
CA GLU A 314 -19.95 -1.72 -1.65
C GLU A 314 -21.26 -1.14 -1.08
N ILE A 315 -21.56 0.13 -1.36
CA ILE A 315 -22.79 0.81 -0.93
C ILE A 315 -23.97 0.22 -1.69
N ALA A 316 -24.96 -0.31 -0.95
CA ALA A 316 -26.19 -0.80 -1.54
C ALA A 316 -26.96 0.35 -2.19
N GLY A 317 -27.66 0.07 -3.29
CA GLY A 317 -28.46 1.07 -4.01
C GLY A 317 -27.67 1.97 -4.98
N VAL A 318 -26.34 1.96 -4.92
CA VAL A 318 -25.51 2.54 -6.00
C VAL A 318 -25.55 1.61 -7.21
N ASP A 319 -25.85 2.17 -8.39
CA ASP A 319 -25.96 1.37 -9.61
C ASP A 319 -24.59 0.74 -9.99
N PRO A 320 -24.51 -0.60 -10.12
CA PRO A 320 -23.25 -1.28 -10.39
C PRO A 320 -22.69 -0.95 -11.79
N ASP A 321 -23.53 -0.55 -12.75
CA ASP A 321 -23.07 -0.17 -14.09
C ASP A 321 -22.35 1.18 -14.08
N LEU A 322 -22.67 2.09 -13.16
CA LEU A 322 -21.87 3.30 -12.94
C LEU A 322 -20.46 2.96 -12.44
N ALA A 323 -20.36 2.09 -11.43
CA ALA A 323 -19.06 1.64 -10.91
C ALA A 323 -18.26 0.92 -12.00
N LYS A 324 -18.94 0.11 -12.83
CA LYS A 324 -18.34 -0.55 -13.98
C LYS A 324 -17.88 0.45 -15.03
N ARG A 325 -18.69 1.47 -15.39
CA ARG A 325 -18.36 2.53 -16.35
C ARG A 325 -17.14 3.32 -15.92
N TRP A 326 -17.08 3.71 -14.65
CA TRP A 326 -16.00 4.50 -14.05
C TRP A 326 -14.79 3.67 -13.58
N SER A 327 -14.69 2.42 -14.01
CA SER A 327 -13.51 1.56 -13.77
C SER A 327 -12.61 1.47 -15.01
N THR A 328 -12.48 2.53 -15.80
CA THR A 328 -11.82 2.51 -17.13
C THR A 328 -10.37 2.08 -17.03
N ARG A 329 -9.64 2.67 -16.07
CA ARG A 329 -8.25 2.31 -15.80
C ARG A 329 -8.08 0.82 -15.49
N ARG A 330 -8.95 0.27 -14.65
CA ARG A 330 -8.92 -1.16 -14.28
C ARG A 330 -9.20 -2.05 -15.51
N ARG A 331 -10.17 -1.69 -16.34
CA ARG A 331 -10.48 -2.43 -17.58
C ARG A 331 -9.28 -2.45 -18.53
N GLN A 332 -8.59 -1.33 -18.71
CA GLN A 332 -7.38 -1.24 -19.54
C GLN A 332 -6.25 -2.14 -18.99
N ILE A 333 -6.01 -2.11 -17.67
CA ILE A 333 -4.99 -2.96 -17.03
C ILE A 333 -5.33 -4.44 -17.20
N VAL A 334 -6.58 -4.84 -16.91
CA VAL A 334 -7.02 -6.23 -17.03
C VAL A 334 -6.92 -6.72 -18.48
N GLY A 335 -7.38 -5.91 -19.43
CA GLY A 335 -7.27 -6.21 -20.86
C GLY A 335 -5.82 -6.40 -21.30
N LYS A 336 -4.93 -5.45 -20.95
CA LYS A 336 -3.50 -5.58 -21.31
C LYS A 336 -2.83 -6.73 -20.58
N THR A 337 -3.18 -7.00 -19.32
CA THR A 337 -2.66 -8.18 -18.60
C THR A 337 -3.07 -9.47 -19.31
N GLY A 338 -4.33 -9.58 -19.75
CA GLY A 338 -4.80 -10.73 -20.53
C GLY A 338 -4.04 -10.91 -21.85
N GLN A 339 -3.79 -9.82 -22.58
CA GLN A 339 -2.94 -9.85 -23.78
C GLN A 339 -1.53 -10.33 -23.46
N LEU A 340 -0.89 -9.78 -22.43
CA LEU A 340 0.46 -10.17 -22.05
C LEU A 340 0.55 -11.63 -21.57
N VAL A 341 -0.50 -12.15 -20.95
CA VAL A 341 -0.61 -13.56 -20.56
C VAL A 341 -0.79 -14.45 -21.79
N ALA A 342 -1.63 -14.08 -22.76
CA ALA A 342 -1.80 -14.83 -24.00
C ALA A 342 -0.52 -14.82 -24.87
N GLU A 343 0.18 -13.68 -24.94
CA GLU A 343 1.51 -13.57 -25.54
C GLU A 343 2.51 -14.51 -24.85
N PHE A 344 2.50 -14.54 -23.51
CA PHE A 344 3.33 -15.46 -22.73
C PHE A 344 2.96 -16.93 -23.00
N GLU A 345 1.69 -17.29 -23.05
CA GLU A 345 1.26 -18.66 -23.34
C GLU A 345 1.70 -19.11 -24.75
N THR A 346 1.57 -18.23 -25.74
CA THR A 346 2.00 -18.48 -27.13
C THR A 346 3.51 -18.66 -27.23
N GLU A 347 4.29 -17.83 -26.54
CA GLU A 347 5.76 -17.87 -26.58
C GLU A 347 6.35 -19.02 -25.73
N TYR A 348 5.71 -19.34 -24.59
CA TYR A 348 6.25 -20.28 -23.62
C TYR A 348 5.59 -21.66 -23.65
N GLY A 349 4.46 -21.83 -24.35
CA GLY A 349 3.72 -23.10 -24.43
C GLY A 349 3.14 -23.55 -23.08
N ARG A 350 3.05 -22.64 -22.10
CA ARG A 350 2.53 -22.89 -20.75
C ARG A 350 1.92 -21.63 -20.16
N LEU A 351 1.06 -21.83 -19.15
CA LEU A 351 0.55 -20.73 -18.34
C LEU A 351 1.67 -20.08 -17.50
N PRO A 352 1.60 -18.76 -17.24
CA PRO A 352 2.53 -18.09 -16.32
C PRO A 352 2.29 -18.55 -14.88
N THR A 353 3.39 -18.67 -14.13
CA THR A 353 3.36 -18.87 -12.67
C THR A 353 2.75 -17.64 -11.96
N PRO A 354 2.35 -17.76 -10.68
CA PRO A 354 1.80 -16.61 -9.94
C PRO A 354 2.74 -15.39 -9.88
N GLU A 355 4.05 -15.62 -9.78
CA GLU A 355 5.06 -14.55 -9.76
C GLU A 355 5.20 -13.88 -11.13
N GLU A 356 5.36 -14.67 -12.21
CA GLU A 356 5.41 -14.15 -13.58
C GLU A 356 4.13 -13.38 -13.92
N ARG A 357 2.96 -13.88 -13.51
CA ARG A 357 1.68 -13.19 -13.72
C ARG A 357 1.62 -11.85 -12.99
N LEU A 358 2.21 -11.74 -11.80
CA LEU A 358 2.32 -10.48 -11.07
C LEU A 358 3.21 -9.48 -11.82
N GLU A 359 4.35 -9.93 -12.35
CA GLU A 359 5.24 -9.09 -13.17
C GLU A 359 4.54 -8.60 -14.45
N LEU A 360 3.83 -9.49 -15.16
CA LEU A 360 3.04 -9.12 -16.34
C LEU A 360 1.96 -8.09 -16.00
N ALA A 361 1.28 -8.22 -14.86
CA ALA A 361 0.29 -7.24 -14.40
C ALA A 361 0.92 -5.88 -14.05
N GLN A 362 2.12 -5.86 -13.45
CA GLN A 362 2.87 -4.63 -13.19
C GLN A 362 3.29 -3.95 -14.51
N ARG A 363 3.78 -4.73 -15.47
CA ARG A 363 4.11 -4.24 -16.81
C ARG A 363 2.88 -3.66 -17.51
N ALA A 364 1.76 -4.37 -17.51
CA ALA A 364 0.49 -3.88 -18.05
C ALA A 364 0.08 -2.55 -17.40
N THR A 365 0.24 -2.41 -16.08
CA THR A 365 -0.06 -1.18 -15.36
C THR A 365 0.77 0.00 -15.88
N LEU A 366 2.06 -0.18 -16.13
CA LEU A 366 2.92 0.88 -16.66
C LEU A 366 2.62 1.19 -18.13
N CYS A 367 2.46 0.18 -18.98
CA CYS A 367 2.22 0.37 -20.42
C CYS A 367 0.87 1.03 -20.73
N THR A 368 -0.15 0.82 -19.90
CA THR A 368 -1.49 1.39 -20.09
C THR A 368 -1.68 2.71 -19.35
N ARG A 369 -0.61 3.30 -18.81
CA ARG A 369 -0.68 4.54 -18.06
C ARG A 369 -0.76 5.71 -19.04
N PRO A 370 -1.90 6.44 -19.12
CA PRO A 370 -1.96 7.66 -19.90
C PRO A 370 -1.18 8.78 -19.20
N ASP A 371 -0.80 9.79 -19.98
CA ASP A 371 -0.34 11.06 -19.45
C ASP A 371 -1.41 11.68 -18.55
N LYS A 372 -0.98 12.46 -17.55
CA LYS A 372 -1.93 13.14 -16.65
C LYS A 372 -2.67 14.18 -17.48
N HIS A 373 -4.00 14.14 -17.47
CA HIS A 373 -4.80 15.18 -18.13
C HIS A 373 -4.58 16.54 -17.44
N GLU A 374 -4.91 17.62 -18.15
CA GLU A 374 -4.88 18.96 -17.58
C GLU A 374 -5.71 19.06 -16.30
N PRO A 375 -5.31 19.91 -15.34
CA PRO A 375 -6.06 20.12 -14.10
C PRO A 375 -7.46 20.65 -14.43
N ARG A 376 -8.48 19.94 -13.93
CA ARG A 376 -9.88 20.34 -14.03
C ARG A 376 -10.34 20.91 -12.70
N SER A 377 -11.32 21.81 -12.71
CA SER A 377 -11.98 22.24 -11.48
C SER A 377 -12.89 21.12 -10.96
N GLU A 378 -13.24 21.15 -9.66
CA GLU A 378 -14.21 20.20 -9.09
C GLU A 378 -15.54 20.27 -9.83
N HIS A 379 -15.96 21.49 -10.14
CA HIS A 379 -17.21 21.75 -10.82
C HIS A 379 -17.25 21.06 -12.18
N ASP A 380 -16.19 21.19 -12.99
CA ASP A 380 -16.13 20.60 -14.33
C ASP A 380 -16.07 19.07 -14.28
N GLN A 381 -15.33 18.51 -13.32
CA GLN A 381 -15.29 17.06 -13.07
C GLN A 381 -16.69 16.54 -12.75
N ARG A 382 -17.38 17.17 -11.79
CA ARG A 382 -18.73 16.76 -11.38
C ARG A 382 -19.78 16.94 -12.48
N LEU A 383 -19.66 17.99 -13.29
CA LEU A 383 -20.53 18.19 -14.45
C LEU A 383 -20.34 17.06 -15.48
N THR A 384 -19.09 16.66 -15.72
CA THR A 384 -18.75 15.53 -16.59
C THR A 384 -19.38 14.24 -16.04
N TRP A 385 -19.16 13.94 -14.77
CA TRP A 385 -19.70 12.72 -14.15
C TRP A 385 -21.23 12.70 -14.10
N THR A 386 -21.86 13.84 -13.84
CA THR A 386 -23.33 13.97 -13.85
C THR A 386 -23.89 13.71 -15.25
N THR A 387 -23.23 14.24 -16.29
CA THR A 387 -23.60 14.00 -17.69
C THR A 387 -23.48 12.52 -18.04
N GLU A 388 -22.35 11.89 -17.71
CA GLU A 388 -22.11 10.46 -17.96
C GLU A 388 -23.13 9.58 -17.22
N ALA A 389 -23.44 9.89 -15.96
CA ALA A 389 -24.40 9.15 -15.17
C ALA A 389 -25.84 9.34 -15.68
N THR A 390 -26.20 10.55 -16.13
CA THR A 390 -27.52 10.82 -16.73
C THR A 390 -27.69 10.08 -18.04
N ALA A 391 -26.63 9.99 -18.86
CA ALA A 391 -26.65 9.21 -20.10
C ALA A 391 -26.85 7.71 -19.84
N LEU A 392 -26.31 7.18 -18.73
CA LEU A 392 -26.43 5.76 -18.38
C LEU A 392 -27.76 5.42 -17.69
N LEU A 393 -28.17 6.20 -16.69
CA LEU A 393 -29.34 5.92 -15.85
C LEU A 393 -30.65 6.52 -16.41
N GLY A 394 -30.55 7.36 -17.42
CA GLY A 394 -31.66 8.12 -17.99
C GLY A 394 -32.15 9.27 -17.09
N PRO A 395 -33.17 10.02 -17.57
CA PRO A 395 -33.72 11.16 -16.84
C PRO A 395 -34.21 10.79 -15.43
N GLY A 396 -33.80 11.59 -14.44
CA GLY A 396 -34.12 11.37 -13.03
C GLY A 396 -33.47 10.14 -12.37
N GLY A 397 -32.63 9.39 -13.10
CA GLY A 397 -31.99 8.17 -12.60
C GLY A 397 -31.09 8.41 -11.40
N ILE A 398 -30.31 9.50 -11.43
CA ILE A 398 -29.45 9.91 -10.29
C ILE A 398 -30.29 10.18 -9.05
N ALA A 399 -31.40 10.93 -9.17
CA ALA A 399 -32.27 11.24 -8.03
C ALA A 399 -32.90 9.97 -7.43
N ARG A 400 -33.37 9.03 -8.27
CA ARG A 400 -33.89 7.73 -7.82
C ARG A 400 -32.81 6.91 -7.10
N MET A 401 -31.59 6.87 -7.64
CA MET A 401 -30.45 6.19 -7.02
C MET A 401 -30.12 6.80 -5.64
N LEU A 402 -29.98 8.13 -5.56
CA LEU A 402 -29.68 8.82 -4.30
C LEU A 402 -30.80 8.61 -3.26
N HIS A 403 -32.06 8.60 -3.68
CA HIS A 403 -33.19 8.27 -2.81
C HIS A 403 -33.08 6.83 -2.29
N ALA A 404 -32.81 5.85 -3.17
CA ALA A 404 -32.64 4.45 -2.80
C ALA A 404 -31.43 4.19 -1.88
N VAL A 405 -30.37 4.99 -1.98
CA VAL A 405 -29.19 4.92 -1.10
C VAL A 405 -29.50 5.49 0.28
N THR A 406 -30.27 6.57 0.37
CA THR A 406 -30.55 7.30 1.63
C THR A 406 -31.76 6.78 2.40
N HIS A 407 -32.63 5.98 1.78
CA HIS A 407 -33.87 5.46 2.38
C HIS A 407 -33.82 3.93 2.60
N GLN A 408 -32.66 3.42 3.00
CA GLN A 408 -32.48 1.99 3.26
C GLN A 408 -32.92 1.62 4.67
N PRO A 409 -33.44 0.40 4.88
CA PRO A 409 -33.74 -0.07 6.22
C PRO A 409 -32.44 -0.19 7.02
N PRO A 410 -32.44 0.19 8.31
CA PRO A 410 -31.27 0.03 9.16
C PRO A 410 -30.92 -1.45 9.28
N ALA A 411 -29.63 -1.75 9.19
CA ALA A 411 -29.12 -3.09 9.45
C ALA A 411 -29.07 -3.36 10.96
N PRO A 412 -29.40 -4.57 11.43
CA PRO A 412 -29.24 -4.92 12.83
C PRO A 412 -27.76 -4.90 13.22
N VAL A 413 -27.47 -4.24 14.35
CA VAL A 413 -26.12 -4.18 14.94
C VAL A 413 -25.87 -5.44 15.75
N GLY A 414 -24.71 -6.08 15.55
CA GLY A 414 -24.29 -7.19 16.40
C GLY A 414 -23.84 -6.70 17.78
N VAL A 415 -24.35 -7.32 18.85
CA VAL A 415 -23.89 -7.04 20.22
C VAL A 415 -22.68 -7.93 20.53
N PRO A 416 -21.47 -7.37 20.73
CA PRO A 416 -20.26 -8.14 20.93
C PRO A 416 -20.11 -8.59 22.39
N ASP A 417 -21.00 -9.46 22.85
CA ASP A 417 -20.86 -10.05 24.19
C ASP A 417 -19.69 -11.04 24.28
N ARG A 418 -19.37 -11.51 25.49
CA ARG A 418 -18.27 -12.47 25.72
C ARG A 418 -18.43 -13.77 24.92
N ARG A 419 -19.68 -14.24 24.71
CA ARG A 419 -19.95 -15.47 23.94
C ARG A 419 -19.71 -15.23 22.45
N TRP A 420 -20.08 -14.05 21.94
CA TRP A 420 -19.79 -13.61 20.59
C TRP A 420 -18.28 -13.55 20.38
N ILE A 421 -17.52 -12.90 21.26
CA ILE A 421 -16.05 -12.79 21.16
C ILE A 421 -15.41 -14.18 21.06
N ALA A 422 -15.76 -15.10 21.97
CA ALA A 422 -15.20 -16.45 21.96
C ALA A 422 -15.56 -17.27 20.70
N ARG A 423 -16.78 -17.11 20.17
CA ARG A 423 -17.17 -17.77 18.90
C ARG A 423 -16.44 -17.16 17.72
N THR A 424 -16.36 -15.83 17.66
CA THR A 424 -15.69 -15.10 16.58
C THR A 424 -14.19 -15.41 16.57
N ALA A 425 -13.54 -15.48 17.73
CA ALA A 425 -12.13 -15.87 17.83
C ALA A 425 -11.85 -17.26 17.23
N ARG A 426 -12.73 -18.25 17.50
CA ARG A 426 -12.64 -19.57 16.86
C ARG A 426 -12.87 -19.52 15.35
N ALA A 427 -13.84 -18.71 14.89
CA ALA A 427 -14.08 -18.53 13.46
C ALA A 427 -12.88 -17.88 12.75
N VAL A 428 -12.27 -16.87 13.37
CA VAL A 428 -11.04 -16.23 12.89
C VAL A 428 -9.94 -17.26 12.69
N VAL A 429 -9.66 -18.09 13.71
CA VAL A 429 -8.62 -19.13 13.60
C VAL A 429 -8.98 -20.17 12.55
N ALA A 430 -10.24 -20.60 12.47
CA ALA A 430 -10.72 -21.53 11.45
C ALA A 430 -10.51 -21.02 10.01
N THR A 431 -10.74 -19.73 9.77
CA THR A 431 -10.47 -19.11 8.47
C THR A 431 -8.97 -19.03 8.20
N VAL A 432 -8.17 -18.57 9.17
CA VAL A 432 -6.72 -18.44 8.99
C VAL A 432 -6.04 -19.80 8.76
N GLU A 433 -6.44 -20.83 9.50
CA GLU A 433 -5.87 -22.18 9.37
C GLU A 433 -6.26 -22.86 8.04
N SER A 434 -7.37 -22.45 7.41
CA SER A 434 -7.76 -22.97 6.09
C SER A 434 -6.84 -22.48 4.97
N GLU A 435 -6.18 -21.33 5.17
CA GLU A 435 -5.26 -20.73 4.20
C GLU A 435 -3.79 -21.04 4.53
N LYS A 436 -3.45 -21.33 5.80
CA LYS A 436 -2.06 -21.38 6.28
C LYS A 436 -1.86 -22.42 7.39
N SER A 437 -0.76 -23.17 7.33
CA SER A 437 -0.33 -24.06 8.43
C SER A 437 0.21 -23.33 9.66
N SER A 438 0.65 -22.08 9.49
CA SER A 438 1.05 -21.20 10.59
C SER A 438 0.79 -19.74 10.25
N TRP A 439 0.57 -18.94 11.29
CA TRP A 439 0.17 -17.53 11.17
C TRP A 439 0.85 -16.64 12.21
N THR A 440 0.70 -15.33 12.01
CA THR A 440 1.16 -14.27 12.89
C THR A 440 -0.03 -13.53 13.49
N PRO A 441 0.16 -12.71 14.55
CA PRO A 441 -0.87 -11.80 15.06
C PRO A 441 -1.48 -10.90 13.98
N TRP A 442 -0.70 -10.50 12.97
CA TRP A 442 -1.20 -9.71 11.82
C TRP A 442 -2.28 -10.46 11.03
N ASN A 443 -2.13 -11.77 10.84
CA ASN A 443 -3.14 -12.55 10.11
C ASN A 443 -4.44 -12.65 10.90
N VAL A 444 -4.34 -12.95 12.20
CA VAL A 444 -5.49 -13.04 13.12
C VAL A 444 -6.22 -11.70 13.20
N ARG A 445 -5.51 -10.60 13.45
CA ARG A 445 -6.12 -9.27 13.55
C ARG A 445 -6.78 -8.82 12.24
N SER A 446 -6.15 -9.09 11.09
CA SER A 446 -6.76 -8.79 9.79
C SER A 446 -8.09 -9.51 9.61
N GLU A 447 -8.16 -10.77 10.02
CA GLU A 447 -9.41 -11.54 9.94
C GLU A 447 -10.42 -11.09 11.00
N ALA A 448 -9.98 -10.74 12.21
CA ALA A 448 -10.85 -10.18 13.24
C ALA A 448 -11.54 -8.87 12.77
N PHE A 449 -10.82 -7.97 12.08
CA PHE A 449 -11.43 -6.79 11.46
C PHE A 449 -12.50 -7.16 10.42
N ARG A 450 -12.29 -8.20 9.61
CA ARG A 450 -13.29 -8.66 8.63
C ARG A 450 -14.54 -9.19 9.31
N GLN A 451 -14.37 -10.00 10.35
CA GLN A 451 -15.49 -10.53 11.14
C GLN A 451 -16.26 -9.41 11.84
N ALA A 452 -15.58 -8.43 12.43
CA ALA A 452 -16.21 -7.26 13.03
C ALA A 452 -16.98 -6.42 12.00
N THR A 453 -16.41 -6.25 10.79
CA THR A 453 -17.08 -5.57 9.67
C THR A 453 -18.34 -6.32 9.24
N ALA A 454 -18.28 -7.65 9.13
CA ALA A 454 -19.44 -8.48 8.79
C ALA A 454 -20.53 -8.44 9.88
N ALA A 455 -20.14 -8.34 11.15
CA ALA A 455 -21.04 -8.30 12.29
C ALA A 455 -21.64 -6.91 12.59
N HIS A 456 -21.38 -5.91 11.73
CA HIS A 456 -21.91 -4.55 11.89
C HIS A 456 -21.50 -3.89 13.23
N ILE A 457 -20.29 -4.19 13.73
CA ILE A 457 -19.77 -3.55 14.93
C ILE A 457 -19.62 -2.03 14.66
N PRO A 458 -20.18 -1.16 15.52
CA PRO A 458 -20.13 0.28 15.32
C PRO A 458 -18.71 0.82 15.50
N HIS A 459 -18.40 1.96 14.87
CA HIS A 459 -17.03 2.48 14.83
C HIS A 459 -16.43 2.64 16.23
N HIS A 460 -17.20 3.19 17.18
CA HIS A 460 -16.72 3.50 18.53
C HIS A 460 -16.30 2.26 19.35
N GLU A 461 -16.82 1.07 19.01
CA GLU A 461 -16.45 -0.20 19.65
C GLU A 461 -15.43 -1.02 18.84
N LEU A 462 -15.30 -0.74 17.54
CA LEU A 462 -14.58 -1.56 16.55
C LEU A 462 -13.19 -1.99 17.03
N THR A 463 -12.35 -1.04 17.43
CA THR A 463 -10.98 -1.32 17.87
C THR A 463 -10.95 -2.20 19.11
N SER A 464 -11.76 -1.89 20.12
CA SER A 464 -11.83 -2.66 21.37
C SER A 464 -12.27 -4.10 21.12
N VAL A 465 -13.32 -4.28 20.31
CA VAL A 465 -13.85 -5.61 19.96
C VAL A 465 -12.82 -6.42 19.18
N VAL A 466 -12.13 -5.81 18.22
CA VAL A 466 -11.11 -6.48 17.42
C VAL A 466 -9.92 -6.91 18.28
N GLU A 467 -9.46 -6.08 19.22
CA GLU A 467 -8.39 -6.47 20.13
C GLU A 467 -8.82 -7.60 21.08
N GLN A 468 -10.07 -7.58 21.59
CA GLN A 468 -10.60 -8.67 22.42
C GLN A 468 -10.69 -10.00 21.63
N VAL A 469 -11.20 -9.96 20.39
CA VAL A 469 -11.25 -11.14 19.51
C VAL A 469 -9.85 -11.64 19.17
N THR A 470 -8.91 -10.72 18.90
CA THR A 470 -7.52 -11.08 18.58
C THR A 470 -6.82 -11.73 19.78
N ALA A 471 -7.00 -11.17 20.97
CA ALA A 471 -6.43 -11.72 22.20
C ALA A 471 -7.00 -13.11 22.51
N GLU A 472 -8.33 -13.29 22.42
CA GLU A 472 -8.97 -14.59 22.61
C GLU A 472 -8.52 -15.61 21.56
N ALA A 473 -8.38 -15.20 20.28
CA ALA A 473 -7.93 -16.07 19.20
C ALA A 473 -6.48 -16.53 19.35
N LEU A 474 -5.62 -15.69 19.95
CA LEU A 474 -4.20 -15.99 20.21
C LEU A 474 -3.98 -16.66 21.57
N SER A 475 -5.02 -16.81 22.40
CA SER A 475 -4.94 -17.48 23.69
C SER A 475 -4.58 -18.97 23.52
N GLU A 476 -3.98 -19.56 24.56
CA GLU A 476 -3.61 -20.99 24.58
C GLU A 476 -4.81 -21.94 24.41
N GLY A 477 -6.03 -21.45 24.67
CA GLY A 477 -7.27 -22.20 24.46
C GLY A 477 -7.69 -22.33 22.99
N VAL A 478 -7.14 -21.50 22.09
CA VAL A 478 -7.54 -21.46 20.65
C VAL A 478 -6.35 -21.66 19.72
N SER A 479 -5.19 -21.06 20.03
CA SER A 479 -3.97 -21.15 19.24
C SER A 479 -2.81 -21.75 20.03
N VAL A 480 -1.87 -22.37 19.33
CA VAL A 480 -0.64 -22.93 19.89
C VAL A 480 0.54 -22.07 19.42
N PRO A 481 1.29 -21.42 20.33
CA PRO A 481 2.46 -20.64 19.95
C PRO A 481 3.61 -21.54 19.49
N ILE A 482 4.15 -21.28 18.30
CA ILE A 482 5.35 -21.91 17.77
C ILE A 482 6.55 -21.21 18.41
N ARG A 483 7.01 -21.74 19.54
CA ARG A 483 8.20 -21.24 20.23
C ARG A 483 9.43 -22.00 19.72
N THR A 484 10.45 -21.28 19.27
CA THR A 484 11.80 -21.85 19.27
C THR A 484 12.30 -21.76 20.71
N THR A 485 12.62 -22.89 21.31
CA THR A 485 13.13 -22.98 22.69
C THR A 485 14.51 -22.33 22.78
N ARG A 486 14.53 -21.01 22.99
CA ARG A 486 15.62 -20.33 23.68
C ARG A 486 14.97 -19.48 24.75
N THR A 487 15.17 -19.85 26.00
CA THR A 487 14.93 -18.94 27.13
C THR A 487 15.74 -17.68 26.83
N PRO A 488 15.10 -16.52 26.59
CA PRO A 488 15.86 -15.29 26.46
C PRO A 488 16.58 -15.06 27.80
N PRO A 489 17.86 -14.68 27.81
CA PRO A 489 18.49 -14.23 29.05
C PRO A 489 17.65 -13.10 29.66
N VAL A 490 17.67 -12.95 30.98
CA VAL A 490 17.05 -11.78 31.64
C VAL A 490 17.76 -10.54 31.09
N GLU A 491 17.06 -9.78 30.26
CA GLU A 491 17.57 -8.58 29.63
C GLU A 491 17.58 -7.44 30.67
N PRO A 492 18.71 -6.72 30.86
CA PRO A 492 18.75 -5.49 31.66
C PRO A 492 17.69 -4.49 31.19
N ASP A 493 17.18 -3.64 32.09
CA ASP A 493 16.14 -2.63 31.78
C ASP A 493 16.48 -1.74 30.57
N LEU A 494 17.77 -1.48 30.34
CA LEU A 494 18.28 -0.72 29.17
C LEU A 494 18.04 -1.41 27.80
N LEU A 495 17.69 -2.69 27.81
CA LEU A 495 17.43 -3.54 26.65
C LEU A 495 15.95 -3.92 26.51
N LEU A 496 15.09 -3.39 27.39
CA LEU A 496 13.63 -3.49 27.28
C LEU A 496 13.05 -2.28 26.53
N ARG A 497 11.88 -2.47 25.93
CA ARG A 497 11.01 -1.41 25.41
C ARG A 497 10.20 -0.79 26.58
N PRO A 498 9.59 0.39 26.40
CA PRO A 498 8.77 1.02 27.44
C PRO A 498 7.59 0.17 27.94
N ASP A 499 7.14 -0.79 27.13
CA ASP A 499 6.08 -1.76 27.46
C ASP A 499 6.60 -3.01 28.21
N GLY A 500 7.90 -3.04 28.58
CA GLY A 500 8.55 -4.14 29.30
C GLY A 500 8.99 -5.31 28.43
N THR A 501 8.77 -5.28 27.12
CA THR A 501 9.15 -6.37 26.20
C THR A 501 10.59 -6.22 25.69
N PRO A 502 11.31 -7.31 25.35
CA PRO A 502 12.69 -7.21 24.86
C PRO A 502 12.79 -6.39 23.57
N ALA A 503 13.83 -5.55 23.48
CA ALA A 503 14.13 -4.80 22.25
C ALA A 503 14.62 -5.71 21.11
N TYR A 504 15.03 -6.95 21.39
CA TYR A 504 15.49 -7.92 20.39
C TYR A 504 14.36 -8.78 19.80
N GLU A 505 13.17 -8.73 20.38
CA GLU A 505 12.00 -9.40 19.82
C GLU A 505 11.44 -8.57 18.68
N GLU A 506 11.38 -9.15 17.48
CA GLU A 506 10.77 -8.49 16.33
C GLU A 506 9.26 -8.34 16.60
N PRO A 507 8.68 -7.12 16.47
CA PRO A 507 7.27 -6.89 16.74
C PRO A 507 6.37 -7.84 15.95
N SER A 508 5.54 -8.62 16.67
CA SER A 508 4.64 -9.64 16.11
C SER A 508 5.33 -10.77 15.33
N ALA A 509 6.61 -11.07 15.61
CA ALA A 509 7.31 -12.23 15.04
C ALA A 509 6.89 -13.58 15.63
N SER A 510 6.13 -13.57 16.74
CA SER A 510 5.54 -14.78 17.31
C SER A 510 4.67 -15.48 16.25
N ARG A 511 4.96 -16.75 16.00
CA ARG A 511 4.17 -17.58 15.09
C ARG A 511 3.25 -18.47 15.91
N TYR A 512 2.09 -18.76 15.35
CA TYR A 512 1.07 -19.61 15.94
C TYR A 512 0.62 -20.66 14.93
N THR A 513 0.10 -21.77 15.44
CA THR A 513 -0.59 -22.82 14.69
C THR A 513 -1.79 -23.31 15.52
N SER A 514 -2.52 -24.33 15.07
CA SER A 514 -3.59 -24.97 15.84
C SER A 514 -3.25 -26.43 16.13
N MET A 515 -3.85 -26.96 17.19
CA MET A 515 -3.80 -28.40 17.46
C MET A 515 -4.37 -29.25 16.32
N ARG A 516 -5.24 -28.69 15.49
CA ARG A 516 -5.80 -29.39 14.32
C ARG A 516 -4.73 -29.57 13.23
N VAL A 517 -3.95 -28.53 12.94
CA VAL A 517 -2.82 -28.60 12.01
C VAL A 517 -1.76 -29.55 12.54
N LEU A 518 -1.36 -29.41 13.81
CA LEU A 518 -0.33 -30.26 14.43
C LEU A 518 -0.71 -31.75 14.49
N ARG A 519 -2.00 -32.09 14.51
CA ARG A 519 -2.47 -33.50 14.48
C ARG A 519 -2.58 -34.05 13.06
N ALA A 520 -2.58 -33.19 12.05
CA ALA A 520 -2.66 -33.59 10.65
C ALA A 520 -1.27 -33.78 10.00
N GLU A 521 -0.24 -33.15 10.58
CA GLU A 521 1.18 -33.45 10.33
C GLU A 521 1.62 -34.73 11.07
#